data_AF-A0A5E4NIC7-F1
#
_entry.id   AF-A0A5E4NIC7-F1
#
_cell.length_a   1.000
_cell.length_b   1.000
_cell.length_c   1.000
_cell.angle_alpha   90.00
_cell.angle_beta   90.00
_cell.angle_gamma   90.00
#
_symmetry.space_group_name_H-M   'P 1'
#
loop_
_entity.id
_entity.type
_entity.pdbx_description
1 polymer ?
#
loop_
_entity_poly.entity_id
_entity_poly.type
_entity_poly.pdbx_seq_one_letter_code
_entity_poly.pdbx_strand_id
1 'polypeptide(L)'
;MQFSSYSLMEFRNSIKDEYPDVSNKALGIIIPFGTSYLYETGKLLSTVTVLKSIYRSRLNVEKEKRVSVTTLITNFEKLINEKQAHCSH
;
A
#
# COMPACT_ATOMS: atom_id res chain seq x y z
N MET A 1 -32.12 -14.65 35.12
CA MET A 1 -30.78 -14.15 34.77
C MET A 1 -30.95 -12.80 34.10
N GLN A 2 -30.51 -11.73 34.77
CA GLN A 2 -30.78 -10.35 34.37
C GLN A 2 -29.61 -9.86 33.51
N PHE A 3 -29.75 -9.92 32.19
CA PHE A 3 -28.68 -9.57 31.25
C PHE A 3 -28.50 -8.05 31.02
N SER A 4 -29.06 -7.20 31.89
CA SER A 4 -29.23 -5.77 31.60
C SER A 4 -28.32 -4.81 32.37
N SER A 5 -27.22 -5.26 32.97
CA SER A 5 -26.30 -4.34 33.67
C SER A 5 -24.84 -4.77 33.73
N TYR A 6 -24.37 -5.68 32.87
CA TYR A 6 -22.95 -6.02 32.82
C TYR A 6 -22.25 -5.17 31.78
N SER A 7 -21.15 -4.54 32.18
CA SER A 7 -20.22 -3.96 31.20
C SER A 7 -19.65 -5.07 30.31
N LEU A 8 -19.25 -4.72 29.09
CA LEU A 8 -18.66 -5.68 28.15
C LEU A 8 -17.43 -6.39 28.75
N MET A 9 -16.71 -5.72 29.64
CA MET A 9 -15.54 -6.27 30.32
C MET A 9 -15.95 -7.31 31.37
N GLU A 10 -16.96 -7.01 32.19
CA GLU A 10 -17.47 -7.97 33.19
C GLU A 10 -18.12 -9.18 32.53
N PHE A 11 -18.88 -8.99 31.45
CA PHE A 11 -19.44 -10.10 30.68
C PHE A 11 -18.35 -11.00 30.06
N ARG A 12 -17.29 -10.40 29.50
CA ARG A 12 -16.16 -11.17 28.96
C ARG A 12 -15.39 -11.91 30.05
N ASN A 13 -15.28 -11.33 31.24
CA ASN A 13 -14.67 -12.01 32.39
C ASN A 13 -15.55 -13.16 32.88
N SER A 14 -16.87 -12.98 32.96
CA SER A 14 -17.78 -14.06 33.37
C SER A 14 -17.72 -15.25 32.41
N ILE A 15 -17.65 -15.00 31.10
CA ILE A 15 -17.49 -16.08 30.10
C ILE A 15 -16.15 -16.81 30.22
N LYS A 16 -15.08 -16.09 30.58
CA LYS A 16 -13.77 -16.70 30.86
C LYS A 16 -13.80 -17.60 32.09
N ASP A 17 -14.48 -17.16 33.14
CA ASP A 17 -14.58 -17.90 34.40
C ASP A 17 -15.54 -19.10 34.29
N GLU A 18 -16.63 -18.96 33.52
CA GLU A 18 -17.63 -20.01 33.31
C GLU A 18 -17.16 -21.07 32.30
N TYR A 19 -16.39 -20.67 31.27
CA TYR A 19 -15.88 -21.55 30.23
C TYR A 19 -14.39 -21.30 29.95
N PRO A 20 -13.49 -21.65 30.88
CA PRO A 20 -12.07 -21.35 30.78
C PRO A 20 -11.40 -22.05 29.59
N ASP A 21 -11.72 -23.32 29.34
CA ASP A 21 -11.12 -24.10 28.25
C ASP A 21 -11.52 -23.59 26.87
N VAL A 22 -12.81 -23.26 26.69
CA VAL A 22 -13.34 -22.71 25.44
C VAL A 22 -12.75 -21.32 25.18
N SER A 23 -12.68 -20.49 26.22
CA SER A 23 -12.11 -19.15 26.16
C SER A 23 -10.62 -19.17 25.81
N ASN A 24 -9.84 -20.04 26.44
CA ASN A 24 -8.42 -20.21 26.12
C ASN A 24 -8.20 -20.72 24.70
N LYS A 25 -9.03 -21.65 24.22
CA LYS A 25 -8.95 -22.15 22.85
C LYS A 25 -9.32 -21.10 21.82
N ALA A 26 -10.33 -20.28 22.11
CA ALA A 26 -10.69 -19.13 21.28
C ALA A 26 -9.56 -18.10 21.21
N LEU A 27 -8.92 -17.77 22.34
CA LEU A 27 -7.75 -16.88 22.37
C LEU A 27 -6.58 -17.46 21.59
N GLY A 28 -6.33 -18.76 21.71
CA GLY A 28 -5.28 -19.46 20.97
C GLY A 28 -5.50 -19.48 19.45
N ILE A 29 -6.71 -19.24 18.96
CA ILE A 29 -7.01 -19.13 17.52
C ILE A 29 -7.03 -17.66 17.08
N ILE A 30 -7.68 -16.79 17.85
CA ILE A 30 -7.87 -15.38 17.51
C ILE A 30 -6.55 -14.60 17.57
N ILE A 31 -5.68 -14.91 18.55
CA ILE A 31 -4.40 -14.20 18.70
C ILE A 31 -3.48 -14.49 17.50
N PRO A 32 -3.18 -15.76 17.14
CA PRO A 32 -2.39 -16.04 15.95
C PRO A 32 -3.04 -15.53 14.67
N PHE A 33 -4.37 -15.61 14.55
CA PHE A 33 -5.06 -15.06 13.39
C PHE A 33 -4.82 -13.55 13.24
N GLY A 34 -4.99 -12.78 14.32
CA GLY A 34 -4.73 -11.35 14.31
C GLY A 34 -3.26 -11.02 14.08
N THR A 35 -2.33 -11.70 14.77
CA THR A 35 -0.90 -11.40 14.68
C THR A 35 -0.29 -11.84 13.35
N SER A 36 -0.64 -13.02 12.83
CA SER A 36 -0.20 -13.48 11.51
C SER A 36 -0.75 -12.60 10.39
N TYR A 37 -2.04 -12.24 10.44
CA TYR A 37 -2.63 -11.34 9.45
C TYR A 37 -1.95 -9.96 9.45
N LEU A 38 -1.74 -9.37 10.63
CA LEU A 38 -1.07 -8.07 10.75
C LEU A 38 0.41 -8.14 10.33
N TYR A 39 1.11 -9.23 10.65
CA TYR A 39 2.50 -9.46 10.25
C TYR A 39 2.63 -9.57 8.73
N GLU A 40 1.81 -10.42 8.10
CA GLU A 40 1.81 -10.59 6.64
C GLU A 40 1.38 -9.30 5.92
N THR A 41 0.38 -8.58 6.46
CA THR A 41 -0.06 -7.29 5.92
C THR A 41 1.05 -6.24 6.01
N GLY A 42 1.76 -6.14 7.14
CA GLY A 42 2.90 -5.24 7.31
C GLY A 42 4.05 -5.58 6.36
N LYS A 43 4.33 -6.88 6.17
CA LYS A 43 5.34 -7.37 5.22
C LYS A 43 4.96 -7.06 3.78
N LEU A 44 3.69 -7.24 3.40
CA LEU A 44 3.18 -6.87 2.08
C LEU A 44 3.32 -5.37 1.84
N LEU A 45 2.94 -4.54 2.80
CA LEU A 45 3.05 -3.08 2.70
C LEU A 45 4.51 -2.62 2.55
N SER A 46 5.42 -3.21 3.34
CA SER A 46 6.86 -2.95 3.22
C SER A 46 7.39 -3.34 1.84
N THR A 47 7.05 -4.54 1.38
CA THR A 47 7.45 -5.05 0.05
C THR A 47 6.94 -4.15 -1.07
N VAL A 48 5.67 -3.75 -1.04
CA VAL A 48 5.06 -2.84 -2.02
C VAL A 48 5.73 -1.47 -2.00
N THR A 49 6.11 -0.96 -0.83
CA THR A 49 6.80 0.32 -0.69
C THR A 49 8.21 0.27 -1.29
N VAL A 50 8.96 -0.81 -1.01
CA VAL A 50 10.28 -1.04 -1.59
C VAL A 50 10.19 -1.18 -3.11
N LEU A 51 9.25 -1.97 -3.63
CA LEU A 51 9.04 -2.12 -5.07
C LEU A 51 8.67 -0.80 -5.75
N LYS A 52 7.76 -0.02 -5.15
CA LYS A 52 7.43 1.34 -5.62
C LYS A 52 8.65 2.26 -5.62
N SER A 53 9.49 2.19 -4.58
CA SER A 53 10.71 2.98 -4.47
C SER A 53 11.71 2.62 -5.57
N ILE A 54 12.03 1.33 -5.74
CA ILE A 54 12.92 0.84 -6.81
C ILE A 54 12.39 1.24 -8.18
N TYR A 55 11.10 1.04 -8.44
CA TYR A 55 10.49 1.39 -9.72
C TYR A 55 10.57 2.90 -9.97
N ARG A 56 10.26 3.73 -8.97
CA ARG A 56 10.37 5.20 -9.07
C ARG A 56 11.82 5.65 -9.29
N SER A 57 12.79 5.07 -8.60
CA SER A 57 14.22 5.38 -8.79
C SER A 57 14.69 5.01 -10.20
N ARG A 58 14.28 3.86 -10.74
CA ARG A 58 14.63 3.43 -12.10
C ARG A 58 13.97 4.31 -13.16
N LEU A 59 12.70 4.66 -12.99
CA LEU A 59 12.00 5.59 -13.87
C LEU A 59 12.61 6.99 -13.84
N ASN A 60 13.05 7.47 -12.68
CA ASN A 60 13.71 8.78 -12.56
C ASN A 60 15.04 8.79 -13.31
N VAL A 61 15.88 7.76 -13.13
CA VAL A 61 17.20 7.68 -13.78
C VAL A 61 17.10 7.51 -15.30
N GLU A 62 16.22 6.66 -15.82
CA GLU A 62 16.11 6.45 -17.28
C GLU A 62 15.42 7.60 -18.01
N LYS A 63 14.39 8.21 -17.40
CA LYS A 63 13.64 9.31 -18.01
C LYS A 63 14.42 10.63 -17.94
N GLU A 64 15.10 10.92 -16.82
CA GLU A 64 16.01 12.08 -16.75
C GLU A 64 17.21 11.89 -17.67
N LYS A 65 17.85 10.71 -17.73
CA LYS A 65 19.00 10.48 -18.61
C LYS A 65 18.64 10.58 -20.10
N ARG A 66 17.46 10.11 -20.53
CA ARG A 66 16.98 10.34 -21.91
C ARG A 66 16.68 11.81 -22.17
N VAL A 67 16.09 12.53 -21.21
CA VAL A 67 15.88 13.97 -21.33
C VAL A 67 17.21 14.71 -21.42
N SER A 68 18.24 14.33 -20.66
CA SER A 68 19.57 14.93 -20.68
C SER A 68 20.36 14.65 -21.97
N VAL A 69 20.21 13.46 -22.57
CA VAL A 69 20.83 13.14 -23.86
C VAL A 69 20.07 13.78 -25.02
N THR A 70 18.77 14.05 -24.85
CA THR A 70 17.93 14.78 -25.82
C THR A 70 17.99 16.30 -25.61
N THR A 71 18.85 16.81 -24.72
CA THR A 71 19.15 18.25 -24.63
C THR A 71 20.14 18.71 -25.72
N LEU A 72 20.02 18.19 -26.94
CA LEU A 72 20.21 19.06 -28.08
C LEU A 72 18.98 19.94 -28.07
N ILE A 73 19.15 21.20 -27.69
CA ILE A 73 18.09 22.20 -27.61
C ILE A 73 17.46 22.31 -29.01
N THR A 74 16.47 21.46 -29.29
CA THR A 74 15.61 21.60 -30.46
C THR A 74 14.76 22.81 -30.19
N ASN A 75 15.16 23.91 -30.80
CA ASN A 75 14.42 25.15 -30.82
C ASN A 75 13.07 24.88 -31.53
N PHE A 76 12.05 24.57 -30.73
CA PHE A 76 10.70 24.25 -31.21
C PHE A 76 10.12 25.40 -32.05
N GLU A 77 10.48 26.65 -31.77
CA GLU A 77 10.06 27.80 -32.58
C GLU A 77 10.61 27.72 -34.01
N LYS A 78 11.87 27.27 -34.17
CA LYS A 78 12.47 27.07 -35.49
C LYS A 78 11.78 25.94 -36.27
N LEU A 79 11.45 24.84 -35.59
CA LEU A 79 10.80 23.68 -36.19
C LEU A 79 9.35 23.96 -36.61
N ILE A 80 8.63 24.82 -35.86
CA ILE A 80 7.26 25.22 -36.18
C ILE A 80 7.24 26.19 -37.36
N ASN A 81 8.18 27.14 -37.43
CA ASN A 81 8.29 28.08 -38.55
C ASN A 81 8.72 27.42 -39.87
N GLU A 82 9.52 26.35 -39.82
CA GLU A 82 10.00 25.66 -41.03
C GLU A 82 8.96 24.69 -41.65
N LYS A 83 7.89 24.32 -40.93
CA LYS A 83 7.03 23.20 -41.34
C LYS A 83 5.74 23.56 -42.08
N GLN A 84 5.52 24.83 -42.44
CA GLN A 84 4.25 25.26 -43.02
C GLN A 84 4.41 25.96 -44.37
N ALA A 85 4.84 25.20 -45.37
CA ALA A 85 4.97 25.69 -46.75
C ALA A 85 4.49 24.72 -47.84
N HIS A 86 3.60 23.78 -47.55
CA HIS A 86 2.94 23.01 -48.63
C HIS A 86 1.44 22.93 -48.40
N CYS A 87 0.71 23.85 -49.03
CA CYS A 87 -0.70 23.69 -49.33
C CYS A 87 -0.82 22.47 -50.26
N SER A 88 -1.52 21.43 -49.81
CA SER A 88 -1.80 20.27 -50.65
C SER A 88 -2.90 20.65 -51.64
N HIS A 89 -2.61 20.60 -52.93
CA HIS A 89 -3.58 20.63 -54.02
C HIS A 89 -3.88 19.18 -54.45
#